data_AF-T2HPB8-F1
#
_entry.id   AF-T2HPB8-F1
#
_cell.length_a   1.000
_cell.length_b   1.000
_cell.length_c   1.000
_cell.angle_alpha   90.00
_cell.angle_beta   90.00
_cell.angle_gamma   90.00
#
_symmetry.space_group_name_H-M   'P 1'
#
loop_
_entity.id
_entity.type
_entity.pdbx_description
1 polymer ?
#
loop_
_entity_poly.entity_id
_entity_poly.type
_entity_poly.pdbx_seq_one_letter_code
_entity_poly.pdbx_strand_id
1 'polypeptide(L)' 'VHDCCYEKLTDCSPKSDIYSYSWKTGVIICGEGTECEKQICECDRAAAVCFGQNLRTYKNKYMFYPDFLCTDPTEK' A
#
# COMPACT_ATOMS: atom_id res chain seq x y z
N VAL A 1 3.04 -0.64 -7.55
CA VAL A 1 2.34 0.64 -7.22
C VAL A 1 2.54 1.02 -5.75
N HIS A 2 2.16 0.18 -4.78
CA HIS A 2 2.39 0.48 -3.36
C HIS A 2 3.89 0.61 -3.04
N ASP A 3 4.70 -0.35 -3.47
CA ASP A 3 6.17 -0.27 -3.38
C ASP A 3 6.71 1.02 -4.03
N CYS A 4 6.27 1.34 -5.24
CA CYS A 4 6.64 2.59 -5.94
C CYS A 4 6.18 3.86 -5.21
N CYS A 5 5.14 3.78 -4.38
CA CYS A 5 4.68 4.88 -3.54
C CYS A 5 5.68 5.08 -2.39
N TYR A 6 6.05 3.98 -1.72
CA TYR A 6 7.05 3.98 -0.65
C TYR A 6 8.44 4.42 -1.12
N GLU A 7 8.85 4.03 -2.32
CA GLU A 7 10.14 4.45 -2.91
C GLU A 7 10.28 5.96 -3.06
N LYS A 8 9.17 6.71 -3.16
CA LYS A 8 9.17 8.17 -3.21
C LYS A 8 9.36 8.83 -1.85
N LEU A 9 9.21 8.07 -0.76
CA LEU A 9 9.27 8.55 0.62
C LEU A 9 10.68 8.39 1.20
N THR A 10 11.68 8.96 0.53
CA THR A 10 13.12 8.71 0.81
C THR A 10 13.58 9.15 2.19
N ASP A 11 12.91 10.14 2.78
CA ASP A 11 13.23 10.69 4.11
C ASP A 11 12.31 10.19 5.22
N CYS A 12 11.49 9.18 4.92
CA CYS A 12 10.55 8.58 5.87
C CYS A 12 10.91 7.11 6.12
N SER A 13 10.27 6.49 7.12
CA SER A 13 10.39 5.04 7.36
C SER A 13 9.02 4.35 7.19
N PRO A 14 8.52 4.14 5.95
CA PRO A 14 7.15 3.67 5.68
C PRO A 14 6.77 2.32 6.29
N LYS A 15 7.76 1.51 6.66
CA LYS A 15 7.55 0.19 7.26
C LYS A 15 7.47 0.23 8.79
N SER A 16 7.88 1.31 9.44
CA SER A 16 7.99 1.41 10.89
C SER A 16 7.34 2.65 11.51
N ASP A 17 7.20 3.73 10.74
CA ASP A 17 6.56 4.95 11.22
C ASP A 17 5.05 4.69 11.41
N ILE A 18 4.57 5.04 12.60
CA ILE A 18 3.17 4.86 12.97
C ILE A 18 2.42 6.13 12.64
N TYR A 19 1.36 6.02 11.83
CA TYR A 19 0.50 7.13 11.46
C TYR A 19 -0.92 6.97 12.03
N SER A 20 -1.64 8.08 12.15
CA SER A 20 -3.04 8.07 12.55
C SER A 20 -3.98 7.94 11.36
N TYR A 21 -5.06 7.18 11.51
CA TYR A 21 -6.12 7.10 10.51
C TYR A 21 -7.47 6.86 11.19
N SER A 22 -8.55 7.13 10.47
CA SER A 22 -9.90 6.75 10.89
C SER A 22 -10.61 6.00 9.76
N TRP A 23 -11.56 5.15 10.14
CA TRP A 23 -12.42 4.45 9.21
C TRP A 23 -13.87 4.87 9.46
N LYS A 24 -14.49 5.47 8.45
CA LYS A 24 -15.89 5.92 8.51
C LYS A 24 -16.63 5.40 7.29
N THR A 25 -17.60 4.52 7.53
CA THR A 25 -18.56 4.07 6.50
C THR A 25 -17.87 3.57 5.22
N GLY A 26 -16.85 2.70 5.37
CA GLY A 26 -16.13 2.12 4.24
C GLY A 26 -15.04 3.01 3.62
N VAL A 27 -14.84 4.22 4.14
CA VAL A 27 -13.79 5.14 3.69
C VAL A 27 -12.70 5.23 4.76
N ILE A 28 -11.45 5.01 4.35
CA ILE A 28 -10.26 5.30 5.15
C ILE A 28 -9.98 6.80 5.00
N ILE A 29 -9.72 7.49 6.12
CA ILE A 29 -9.37 8.91 6.16
C ILE A 29 -8.05 9.01 6.93
N CYS A 30 -7.00 9.48 6.27
CA CYS A 30 -5.71 9.73 6.90
C CYS A 30 -5.82 10.88 7.90
N GLY A 31 -5.27 10.66 9.10
CA GLY A 31 -5.35 11.60 10.19
C GLY A 31 -4.27 12.68 10.13
N GLU A 32 -4.19 13.46 11.20
CA GLU A 32 -3.10 14.42 11.39
C GLU A 32 -1.81 13.71 11.79
N GLY A 33 -0.70 14.42 11.63
CA GLY A 33 0.63 13.85 11.81
C GLY A 33 1.72 14.64 11.11
N THR A 34 2.93 14.09 11.15
CA THR A 34 4.05 14.56 10.33
C THR A 34 3.76 14.38 8.84
N GLU A 35 4.55 15.03 7.99
CA GLU A 35 4.41 14.87 6.55
C GLU A 35 4.67 13.41 6.12
N CYS A 36 5.64 12.74 6.75
CA CYS A 36 5.88 11.32 6.54
C CYS A 36 4.66 10.46 6.89
N GLU A 37 4.08 10.65 8.08
CA GLU A 37 2.90 9.89 8.51
C GLU A 37 1.73 10.02 7.53
N LYS A 38 1.47 11.23 7.03
CA LYS A 38 0.41 11.49 6.06
C LYS A 38 0.67 10.81 4.72
N GLN A 39 1.89 10.91 4.20
CA GLN A 39 2.25 10.32 2.92
C GLN A 39 2.21 8.79 2.97
N ILE A 40 2.73 8.18 4.05
CA ILE A 40 2.66 6.73 4.26
C ILE A 40 1.20 6.28 4.33
N CYS A 41 0.37 6.99 5.11
CA CYS A 41 -1.05 6.68 5.21
C CYS A 41 -1.76 6.72 3.86
N GLU A 42 -1.49 7.71 3.01
CA GLU A 42 -2.12 7.79 1.68
C GLU A 42 -1.65 6.65 0.75
N CYS A 43 -0.38 6.25 0.80
CA CYS A 43 0.11 5.06 0.10
C CYS A 43 -0.66 3.80 0.53
N ASP A 44 -0.79 3.58 1.84
CA ASP A 44 -1.47 2.41 2.41
C ASP A 44 -2.97 2.42 2.13
N ARG A 45 -3.61 3.58 2.27
CA ARG A 45 -5.01 3.80 1.92
C ARG A 45 -5.26 3.45 0.45
N ALA A 46 -4.44 3.95 -0.46
CA ALA A 46 -4.59 3.69 -1.89
C ALA A 46 -4.43 2.18 -2.20
N ALA A 47 -3.48 1.50 -1.57
CA ALA A 47 -3.28 0.06 -1.72
C ALA A 47 -4.49 -0.73 -1.18
N ALA A 48 -4.96 -0.42 0.02
CA ALA A 48 -6.13 -1.06 0.62
C ALA A 48 -7.39 -0.92 -0.23
N VAL A 49 -7.65 0.28 -0.76
CA VAL A 49 -8.76 0.54 -1.68
C VAL A 49 -8.59 -0.26 -2.97
N CYS A 50 -7.39 -0.29 -3.55
CA CYS A 50 -7.10 -1.08 -4.74
C CYS A 50 -7.38 -2.57 -4.53
N PHE A 51 -6.94 -3.15 -3.42
CA PHE A 51 -7.25 -4.54 -3.09
C PHE A 51 -8.76 -4.77 -2.92
N GLY A 52 -9.45 -3.88 -2.21
CA GLY A 52 -10.90 -3.94 -2.03
C GLY A 52 -11.68 -3.90 -3.36
N GLN A 53 -11.26 -3.05 -4.30
CA GLN A 53 -11.87 -2.95 -5.63
C GLN A 53 -11.62 -4.18 -6.51
N ASN A 54 -10.48 -4.86 -6.32
CA ASN A 54 -10.05 -5.99 -7.15
C ASN A 54 -10.38 -7.37 -6.54
N LEU A 55 -11.17 -7.43 -5.46
CA LEU A 55 -11.58 -8.70 -4.85
C LEU A 55 -12.24 -9.68 -5.83
N ARG A 56 -12.98 -9.18 -6.82
CA ARG A 56 -13.65 -10.01 -7.82
C ARG A 56 -12.69 -10.75 -8.75
N THR A 57 -11.49 -10.23 -8.95
CA THR A 57 -10.46 -10.80 -9.84
C THR A 57 -9.33 -11.49 -9.08
N TYR A 58 -9.39 -11.48 -7.74
CA TYR A 58 -8.45 -12.18 -6.88
C TYR A 58 -8.45 -13.68 -7.19
N LYS A 59 -7.25 -14.27 -7.33
CA LYS A 59 -7.08 -15.70 -7.58
C LYS A 59 -6.27 -16.31 -6.44
N ASN A 60 -6.88 -17.24 -5.69
CA ASN A 60 -6.24 -17.93 -4.54
C ASN A 60 -4.89 -18.56 -4.89
N LYS A 61 -4.68 -19.02 -6.13
CA LYS A 61 -3.42 -19.60 -6.59
C LYS A 61 -2.21 -18.66 -6.50
N TYR A 62 -2.43 -17.34 -6.41
CA TYR A 62 -1.35 -16.36 -6.31
C TYR A 62 -0.95 -16.01 -4.87
N MET A 63 -1.62 -16.54 -3.85
CA MET A 63 -1.32 -16.24 -2.44
C MET A 63 0.07 -16.71 -1.99
N PHE A 64 0.51 -17.87 -2.51
CA PHE A 64 1.83 -18.46 -2.23
C PHE A 64 2.58 -18.69 -3.55
N TYR A 65 2.49 -17.72 -4.46
CA TYR A 65 3.13 -17.82 -5.76
C TYR A 65 4.66 -17.83 -5.59
N PRO A 66 5.39 -18.83 -6.12
CA PRO A 66 6.83 -18.87 -5.99
C PRO A 66 7.54 -17.78 -6.81
N ASP A 67 8.45 -17.05 -6.18
CA ASP A 67 9.18 -15.93 -6.80
C ASP A 67 9.96 -16.32 -8.06
N PHE A 68 10.50 -17.55 -8.12
CA PHE A 68 11.24 -18.02 -9.30
C PHE A 68 10.37 -18.19 -10.56
N LEU A 69 9.04 -18.11 -10.43
CA LEU A 69 8.08 -18.10 -11.54
C LEU A 69 7.65 -16.68 -11.94
N CYS A 70 8.18 -15.63 -11.30
CA CYS A 70 7.96 -14.24 -11.68
C CYS A 70 8.78 -13.88 -12.92
N THR A 71 8.38 -12.82 -13.62
CA THR A 71 9.11 -12.31 -14.80
C THR A 71 9.99 -11.13 -14.39
N ASP A 72 11.24 -11.16 -14.84
CA ASP A 72 12.20 -10.07 -14.68
C ASP A 72 12.53 -9.42 -16.04
N PRO A 73 12.86 -8.11 -16.07
CA PRO A 73 12.96 -7.21 -14.92
C PRO A 73 11.59 -6.67 -14.48
N THR A 74 11.47 -6.35 -13.19
CA THR A 74 10.34 -5.58 -12.66
C THR A 74 10.22 -4.24 -13.40
N GLU A 75 8.99 -3.85 -13.76
CA GLU A 75 8.71 -2.56 -14.38
C GLU A 75 9.06 -1.40 -13.43
N LYS A 76 9.54 -0.29 -14.00
CA LYS A 76 9.88 0.96 -13.28
C LYS A 76 8.78 1.99 -13.40
#